data_AF-A0A251YV98-F1
#
_entry.id   AF-A0A251YV98-F1
#
_cell.length_a   1.000
_cell.length_b   1.000
_cell.length_c   1.000
_cell.angle_alpha   90.00
_cell.angle_beta   90.00
_cell.angle_gamma   90.00
#
_symmetry.space_group_name_H-M   'P 1'
#
loop_
_entity.id
_entity.type
_entity.pdbx_description
1 polymer ?
#
loop_
_entity_poly.entity_id
_entity_poly.type
_entity_poly.pdbx_seq_one_letter_code
_entity_poly.pdbx_strand_id
1 'polypeptide(L)'
;MARLTMSDHEPGGEDERAEVRVDHAGHLAGVPDEFQRLWTPHRMVYIEKGQQPDRDECPFCIAPSMSDEDALIVARGERAYVLLNLFPYNSGHLLVCPYRHIATYDLATPEEVAEIGSLTQTAMRVVREVSRNDGYNIGMNQGQVAGAGIAEHLHQHIVPRWGQDANFLPIIAKTKALPQLLGDVRASIAAAWPAPAGE
;
A
#
# COMPACT_ATOMS: atom_id res chain seq x y z
N MET A 1 -14.67 -3.41 -27.03
CA MET A 1 -14.70 -2.34 -28.05
C MET A 1 -13.51 -1.43 -27.81
N ALA A 2 -12.56 -1.36 -28.74
CA ALA A 2 -11.39 -0.49 -28.64
C ALA A 2 -11.80 0.98 -28.75
N ARG A 3 -11.27 1.85 -27.88
CA ARG A 3 -11.50 3.29 -27.92
C ARG A 3 -10.27 3.94 -28.54
N LEU A 4 -10.42 4.49 -29.75
CA LEU A 4 -9.42 5.36 -30.35
C LEU A 4 -9.44 6.72 -29.65
N THR A 5 -8.30 7.20 -29.19
CA THR A 5 -8.08 8.62 -28.88
C THR A 5 -7.19 9.19 -29.97
N MET A 6 -7.73 10.14 -30.73
CA MET A 6 -6.94 10.90 -31.70
C MET A 6 -6.25 12.05 -30.97
N SER A 7 -4.92 12.16 -31.07
CA SER A 7 -4.22 13.38 -30.70
C SER A 7 -4.40 14.41 -31.82
N ASP A 8 -4.39 15.68 -31.43
CA ASP A 8 -4.60 16.83 -32.30
C ASP A 8 -3.74 16.78 -33.57
N HIS A 9 -4.41 16.90 -34.71
CA HIS A 9 -3.82 16.86 -36.04
C HIS A 9 -3.54 18.28 -36.53
N GLU A 10 -2.26 18.64 -36.69
CA GLU A 10 -1.85 19.68 -37.65
C GLU A 10 -1.66 19.04 -39.03
N PRO A 11 -2.17 19.63 -40.13
CA PRO A 11 -2.20 18.97 -41.42
C PRO A 11 -0.95 19.29 -42.24
N GLY A 12 -0.16 18.26 -42.57
CA GLY A 12 0.84 18.36 -43.62
C GLY A 12 1.78 17.15 -43.70
N GLY A 13 1.78 16.47 -44.84
CA GLY A 13 2.88 15.60 -45.29
C GLY A 13 2.58 14.10 -45.26
N GLU A 14 2.82 13.45 -46.40
CA GLU A 14 2.50 12.07 -46.74
C GLU A 14 3.43 11.03 -46.08
N ASP A 15 2.83 9.89 -45.71
CA ASP A 15 3.37 8.52 -45.64
C ASP A 15 4.57 8.22 -44.71
N GLU A 16 4.31 8.12 -43.40
CA GLU A 16 5.00 7.16 -42.54
C GLU A 16 3.95 6.30 -41.82
N ARG A 17 3.88 5.01 -42.18
CA ARG A 17 3.07 4.03 -41.45
C ARG A 17 3.67 3.88 -40.05
N ALA A 18 3.12 4.62 -39.09
CA ALA A 18 3.45 4.49 -37.68
C ALA A 18 3.29 3.01 -37.26
N GLU A 19 4.37 2.41 -36.76
CA GLU A 19 4.35 1.09 -36.14
C GLU A 19 3.27 1.08 -35.05
N VAL A 20 2.28 0.21 -35.20
CA VAL A 20 1.27 -0.01 -34.17
C VAL A 20 1.95 -0.70 -33.00
N ARG A 21 2.28 0.09 -31.96
CA ARG A 21 2.81 -0.43 -30.70
C ARG A 21 1.69 -1.19 -29.97
N VAL A 22 1.85 -2.50 -29.85
CA VAL A 22 0.95 -3.35 -29.05
C VAL A 22 1.50 -3.40 -27.64
N ASP A 23 0.95 -2.60 -26.74
CA ASP A 23 1.33 -2.63 -25.33
C ASP A 23 0.76 -3.88 -24.64
N HIS A 24 1.60 -4.56 -23.84
CA HIS A 24 1.18 -5.70 -23.04
C HIS A 24 0.15 -5.25 -21.99
N ALA A 25 -0.98 -5.95 -21.93
CA ALA A 25 -2.10 -5.64 -21.02
C ALA A 25 -1.74 -5.61 -19.53
N GLY A 26 -0.57 -6.13 -19.14
CA GLY A 26 -0.04 -6.05 -17.78
C GLY A 26 0.32 -4.63 -17.32
N HIS A 27 0.35 -3.65 -18.23
CA HIS A 27 0.72 -2.25 -17.93
C HIS A 27 -0.44 -1.26 -18.06
N LEU A 28 -1.67 -1.71 -18.36
CA LEU A 28 -2.83 -0.84 -18.52
C LEU A 28 -3.79 -0.98 -17.33
N ALA A 29 -4.09 0.15 -16.68
CA ALA A 29 -5.08 0.22 -15.62
C ALA A 29 -6.50 0.07 -16.20
N GLY A 30 -7.07 -1.13 -16.06
CA GLY A 30 -8.50 -1.37 -16.25
C GLY A 30 -8.86 -1.97 -17.61
N VAL A 31 -8.74 -3.30 -17.72
CA VAL A 31 -9.50 -4.05 -18.73
C VAL A 31 -10.90 -4.34 -18.15
N PRO A 32 -12.00 -4.06 -18.86
CA PRO A 32 -13.33 -4.41 -18.39
C PRO A 32 -13.57 -5.91 -18.59
N ASP A 33 -13.72 -6.65 -17.49
CA ASP A 33 -14.43 -7.93 -17.49
C ASP A 33 -15.58 -7.89 -16.49
N GLU A 34 -16.47 -8.87 -16.58
CA GLU A 34 -17.75 -8.96 -15.87
C GLU A 34 -17.63 -9.04 -14.33
N PHE A 35 -16.39 -9.10 -13.81
CA PHE A 35 -16.11 -9.07 -12.40
C PHE A 35 -15.54 -7.70 -12.04
N GLN A 36 -16.43 -6.74 -11.78
CA GLN A 36 -16.09 -5.51 -11.05
C GLN A 36 -15.53 -5.90 -9.67
N ARG A 37 -14.21 -6.11 -9.64
CA ARG A 37 -13.42 -6.54 -8.49
C ARG A 37 -13.32 -5.39 -7.48
N LEU A 38 -14.34 -5.27 -6.66
CA LEU A 38 -14.32 -4.47 -5.44
C LEU A 38 -13.77 -5.24 -4.23
N TRP A 39 -13.19 -6.42 -4.47
CA TRP A 39 -12.33 -7.10 -3.52
C TRP A 39 -10.97 -7.35 -4.17
N THR A 40 -9.95 -6.79 -3.52
CA THR A 40 -8.51 -6.76 -3.78
C THR A 40 -7.97 -7.69 -4.88
N PRO A 41 -8.21 -7.41 -6.18
CA PRO A 41 -7.76 -8.29 -7.25
C PRO A 41 -6.24 -8.25 -7.44
N HIS A 42 -5.56 -7.22 -6.93
CA HIS A 42 -4.11 -7.08 -7.04
C HIS A 42 -3.34 -7.83 -5.95
N ARG A 43 -3.97 -8.16 -4.81
CA ARG A 43 -3.36 -9.06 -3.81
C ARG A 43 -3.13 -10.45 -4.41
N MET A 44 -4.01 -10.83 -5.34
CA MET A 44 -3.92 -12.10 -6.06
C MET A 44 -2.72 -12.15 -7.03
N VAL A 45 -2.18 -11.03 -7.51
CA VAL A 45 -1.01 -11.07 -8.41
C VAL A 45 0.24 -11.64 -7.71
N TYR A 46 0.41 -11.36 -6.41
CA TYR A 46 1.49 -11.91 -5.59
C TYR A 46 1.13 -13.27 -4.97
N ILE A 47 -0.15 -13.51 -4.66
CA ILE A 47 -0.60 -14.77 -4.02
C ILE A 47 -0.83 -15.90 -5.04
N GLU A 48 -1.41 -15.63 -6.22
CA GLU A 48 -1.75 -16.64 -7.25
C GLU A 48 -0.52 -17.21 -7.94
N LYS A 49 0.56 -16.44 -8.08
CA LYS A 49 1.80 -16.94 -8.68
C LYS A 49 2.64 -17.77 -7.71
N GLY A 50 2.34 -17.76 -6.41
CA GLY A 50 3.12 -18.44 -5.37
C GLY A 50 4.58 -18.01 -5.27
N GLN A 51 5.00 -17.00 -6.06
CA GLN A 51 6.36 -16.48 -6.11
C GLN A 51 6.41 -15.21 -5.28
N GLN A 52 7.21 -15.26 -4.20
CA GLN A 52 7.63 -14.06 -3.51
C GLN A 52 8.54 -13.26 -4.46
N PRO A 53 8.46 -11.92 -4.46
CA PRO A 53 9.41 -11.13 -5.22
C PRO A 53 10.82 -11.44 -4.76
N ASP A 54 11.77 -11.48 -5.70
CA ASP A 54 13.18 -11.53 -5.34
C ASP A 54 13.52 -10.29 -4.49
N ARG A 55 14.62 -10.35 -3.72
CA ARG A 55 15.02 -9.27 -2.82
C ARG A 55 15.09 -7.90 -3.54
N ASP A 56 15.58 -7.91 -4.78
CA ASP A 56 15.74 -6.71 -5.62
C ASP A 56 14.41 -6.17 -6.16
N GLU A 57 13.34 -6.96 -6.09
CA GLU A 57 11.97 -6.60 -6.47
C GLU A 57 11.07 -6.36 -5.24
N CYS A 58 11.63 -6.39 -4.03
CA CYS A 58 10.85 -6.23 -2.82
C CYS A 58 10.30 -4.80 -2.71
N PRO A 59 8.96 -4.60 -2.68
CA PRO A 59 8.37 -3.27 -2.67
C PRO A 59 8.77 -2.48 -1.41
N PHE A 60 9.00 -3.16 -0.29
CA PHE A 60 9.43 -2.53 0.96
C PHE A 60 10.93 -2.17 1.00
N CYS A 61 11.76 -2.76 0.13
CA CYS A 61 13.13 -2.30 -0.07
C CYS A 61 13.20 -1.13 -1.05
N ILE A 62 12.33 -1.13 -2.06
CA ILE A 62 12.28 -0.09 -3.09
C ILE A 62 11.66 1.20 -2.54
N ALA A 63 10.58 1.11 -1.76
CA ALA A 63 9.82 2.26 -1.26
C ALA A 63 10.70 3.37 -0.64
N PRO A 64 11.68 3.07 0.24
CA PRO A 64 12.56 4.10 0.80
C PRO A 64 13.40 4.90 -0.21
N SER A 65 13.65 4.36 -1.41
CA SER A 65 14.40 5.05 -2.49
C SER A 65 13.53 5.96 -3.37
N MET A 66 12.22 5.86 -3.25
CA MET A 66 11.26 6.68 -3.99
C MET A 66 10.94 7.96 -3.21
N SER A 67 10.23 8.89 -3.87
CA SER A 67 9.58 9.99 -3.16
C SER A 67 8.59 9.43 -2.14
N ASP A 68 8.35 10.17 -1.06
CA ASP A 68 7.41 9.68 -0.06
C ASP A 68 6.02 9.53 -0.71
N GLU A 69 5.59 10.50 -1.51
CA GLU A 69 4.29 10.51 -2.21
C GLU A 69 4.08 9.24 -3.03
N ASP A 70 5.04 8.87 -3.86
CA ASP A 70 4.92 7.71 -4.74
C ASP A 70 4.94 6.38 -3.94
N ALA A 71 5.71 6.33 -2.86
CA ALA A 71 5.80 5.16 -1.99
C ALA A 71 4.73 5.12 -0.87
N LEU A 72 3.90 6.16 -0.77
CA LEU A 72 2.91 6.36 0.31
C LEU A 72 3.52 6.37 1.73
N ILE A 73 4.79 6.78 1.87
CA ILE A 73 5.51 6.84 3.17
C ILE A 73 5.05 8.04 3.99
N VAL A 74 4.45 7.82 5.16
CA VAL A 74 3.98 8.90 6.03
C VAL A 74 5.04 9.39 7.02
N ALA A 75 6.03 8.55 7.34
CA ALA A 75 7.11 8.90 8.25
C ALA A 75 8.33 8.01 8.07
N ARG A 76 9.51 8.58 8.31
CA ARG A 76 10.80 7.90 8.28
C ARG A 76 11.47 7.99 9.65
N GLY A 77 11.79 6.85 10.23
CA GLY A 77 12.69 6.74 11.39
C GLY A 77 14.11 6.39 10.96
N GLU A 78 14.92 5.96 11.92
CA GLU A 78 16.33 5.58 11.74
C GLU A 78 16.50 4.14 11.22
N ARG A 79 15.72 3.20 11.75
CA ARG A 79 15.76 1.75 11.46
C ARG A 79 14.49 1.23 10.80
N ALA A 80 13.38 1.93 10.98
CA ALA A 80 12.09 1.61 10.40
C ALA A 80 11.38 2.86 9.86
N TYR A 81 10.37 2.61 9.02
CA TYR A 81 9.55 3.65 8.41
C TYR A 81 8.09 3.22 8.39
N VAL A 82 7.20 4.18 8.12
CA VAL A 82 5.75 3.98 8.13
C VAL A 82 5.18 4.39 6.79
N LEU A 83 4.33 3.55 6.21
CA LEU A 83 3.65 3.80 4.93
C LEU A 83 2.21 3.32 4.97
N LEU A 84 1.37 3.83 4.06
CA LEU A 84 0.04 3.26 3.87
C LEU A 84 0.12 1.90 3.18
N ASN A 85 -0.78 1.01 3.58
CA ASN A 85 -1.04 -0.19 2.79
C ASN A 85 -1.78 0.21 1.51
N LEU A 86 -1.24 -0.15 0.34
CA LEU A 86 -1.86 0.07 -0.97
C LEU A 86 -3.23 -0.62 -1.09
N PHE A 87 -3.44 -1.69 -0.33
CA PHE A 87 -4.70 -2.43 -0.26
C PHE A 87 -5.27 -2.40 1.16
N PRO A 88 -5.78 -1.24 1.60
CA PRO A 88 -6.11 -1.03 3.01
C PRO A 88 -7.38 -1.82 3.40
N TYR A 89 -7.40 -2.35 4.64
CA TYR A 89 -8.63 -2.92 5.18
C TYR A 89 -9.63 -1.81 5.52
N ASN A 90 -9.16 -0.69 6.06
CA ASN A 90 -9.90 0.53 6.34
C ASN A 90 -9.03 1.74 5.99
N SER A 91 -9.64 2.91 5.74
CA SER A 91 -8.87 4.14 5.54
C SER A 91 -7.91 4.39 6.71
N GLY A 92 -6.67 4.76 6.41
CA GLY A 92 -5.61 4.91 7.41
C GLY A 92 -4.94 3.60 7.85
N HIS A 93 -5.11 2.50 7.12
CA HIS A 93 -4.33 1.27 7.32
C HIS A 93 -2.85 1.52 7.01
N LEU A 94 -2.03 1.55 8.06
CA LEU A 94 -0.59 1.75 7.97
C LEU A 94 0.17 0.43 8.15
N LEU A 95 1.39 0.43 7.62
CA LEU A 95 2.41 -0.58 7.83
C LEU A 95 3.62 0.09 8.49
N VAL A 96 4.26 -0.61 9.44
CA VAL A 96 5.58 -0.24 9.96
C VAL A 96 6.57 -1.31 9.52
N CYS A 97 7.60 -0.89 8.78
CA CYS A 97 8.57 -1.80 8.16
C CYS A 97 9.99 -1.40 8.57
N PRO A 98 10.87 -2.35 8.97
CA PRO A 98 12.29 -2.07 9.07
C PRO A 98 12.86 -1.77 7.67
N TYR A 99 13.91 -0.97 7.59
CA TYR A 99 14.66 -0.80 6.33
C TYR A 99 15.39 -2.08 5.92
N ARG A 100 15.85 -2.85 6.92
CA ARG A 100 16.54 -4.12 6.68
C ARG A 100 15.55 -5.18 6.20
N HIS A 101 15.93 -5.89 5.15
CA HIS A 101 15.14 -6.99 4.59
C HIS A 101 15.26 -8.23 5.50
N ILE A 102 14.28 -8.42 6.38
CA ILE A 102 14.15 -9.60 7.24
C ILE A 102 12.75 -10.17 7.13
N ALA A 103 12.64 -11.50 7.04
CA ALA A 103 11.33 -12.15 6.89
C ALA A 103 10.49 -12.06 8.16
N THR A 104 11.08 -12.40 9.30
CA THR A 104 10.33 -12.65 10.53
C THR A 104 10.76 -11.78 11.70
N TYR A 105 9.84 -11.59 12.64
CA TYR A 105 10.04 -10.69 13.78
C TYR A 105 11.16 -11.12 14.72
N ASP A 106 11.42 -12.43 14.85
CA ASP A 106 12.53 -12.97 15.64
C ASP A 106 13.91 -12.63 15.08
N LEU A 107 13.99 -12.18 13.82
CA LEU A 107 15.23 -11.72 13.19
C LEU A 107 15.50 -10.23 13.44
N ALA A 108 14.54 -9.48 13.98
CA ALA A 108 14.69 -8.05 14.26
C ALA A 108 15.68 -7.81 15.42
N THR A 109 16.50 -6.76 15.30
CA THR A 109 17.38 -6.38 16.41
C THR A 109 16.58 -5.69 17.53
N PRO A 110 17.10 -5.63 18.77
CA PRO A 110 16.42 -4.91 19.86
C PRO A 110 16.09 -3.45 19.53
N GLU A 111 16.97 -2.77 18.77
CA GLU A 111 16.77 -1.39 18.35
C GLU A 111 15.66 -1.27 17.29
N GLU A 112 15.62 -2.19 16.31
CA GLU A 112 14.53 -2.25 15.33
C GLU A 112 13.19 -2.52 16.02
N VAL A 113 13.15 -3.45 16.99
CA VAL A 113 11.96 -3.74 17.79
C VAL A 113 11.48 -2.50 18.56
N ALA A 114 12.40 -1.80 19.21
CA ALA A 114 12.09 -0.59 19.97
C ALA A 114 11.51 0.50 19.07
N GLU A 115 12.11 0.73 17.90
CA GLU A 115 11.63 1.76 16.99
C GLU A 115 10.32 1.39 16.29
N ILE A 116 10.13 0.13 15.87
CA ILE A 116 8.85 -0.36 15.34
C ILE A 116 7.73 -0.11 16.38
N GLY A 117 8.00 -0.39 17.66
CA GLY A 117 7.08 -0.11 18.76
C GLY A 117 6.78 1.39 18.93
N SER A 118 7.82 2.23 18.90
CA SER A 118 7.69 3.68 19.02
C SER A 118 6.87 4.28 17.87
N LEU A 119 7.21 3.93 16.62
CA LEU A 119 6.49 4.35 15.42
C LEU A 119 5.03 3.87 15.43
N THR A 120 4.78 2.65 15.92
CA THR A 120 3.41 2.14 16.09
C THR A 120 2.60 3.01 17.05
N GLN A 121 3.16 3.37 18.20
CA GLN A 121 2.45 4.23 19.15
C GLN A 121 2.17 5.62 18.57
N THR A 122 3.11 6.19 17.82
CA THR A 122 2.93 7.49 17.15
C THR A 122 1.85 7.39 16.07
N ALA A 123 1.89 6.36 15.22
CA ALA A 123 0.86 6.10 14.22
C ALA A 123 -0.54 6.01 14.84
N MET A 124 -0.69 5.32 15.97
CA MET A 124 -1.97 5.25 16.68
C MET A 124 -2.47 6.62 17.17
N ARG A 125 -1.59 7.49 17.66
CA ARG A 125 -1.99 8.84 18.08
C ARG A 125 -2.41 9.69 16.88
N VAL A 126 -1.58 9.71 15.84
CA VAL A 126 -1.79 10.50 14.62
C VAL A 126 -3.06 10.06 13.88
N VAL A 127 -3.25 8.75 13.67
CA VAL A 127 -4.45 8.25 12.97
C VAL A 127 -5.72 8.55 13.76
N ARG A 128 -5.67 8.49 15.10
CA ARG A 128 -6.82 8.84 15.95
C ARG A 128 -7.18 10.31 15.82
N GLU A 129 -6.19 11.19 15.78
CA GLU A 129 -6.39 12.62 15.58
C GLU A 129 -7.03 12.92 14.22
N VAL A 130 -6.47 12.36 13.15
CA VAL A 130 -6.91 12.61 11.77
C VAL A 130 -8.28 12.01 11.48
N SER A 131 -8.55 10.79 11.96
CA SER A 131 -9.68 9.98 11.50
C SER A 131 -10.77 9.73 12.55
N ARG A 132 -10.49 10.06 13.82
CA ARG A 132 -11.40 9.86 14.97
C ARG A 132 -11.92 8.41 15.07
N ASN A 133 -11.06 7.44 14.79
CA ASN A 133 -11.40 6.03 14.94
C ASN A 133 -11.55 5.63 16.42
N ASP A 134 -12.31 4.57 16.66
CA ASP A 134 -12.64 4.10 18.00
C ASP A 134 -11.55 3.18 18.56
N GLY A 135 -10.97 2.32 17.73
CA GLY A 135 -9.96 1.34 18.14
C GLY A 135 -9.01 0.92 17.02
N TYR A 136 -8.17 -0.07 17.30
CA TYR A 136 -7.16 -0.59 16.36
C TYR A 136 -7.08 -2.11 16.39
N ASN A 137 -6.78 -2.71 15.24
CA ASN A 137 -6.10 -4.00 15.20
C ASN A 137 -4.64 -3.78 14.85
N ILE A 138 -3.76 -4.45 15.58
CA ILE A 138 -2.31 -4.39 15.37
C ILE A 138 -1.80 -5.82 15.30
N GLY A 139 -0.99 -6.13 14.30
CA GLY A 139 -0.49 -7.49 14.14
C GLY A 139 0.48 -7.65 12.99
N MET A 140 1.09 -8.83 12.93
CA MET A 140 1.99 -9.25 11.87
C MET A 140 1.61 -10.66 11.45
N ASN A 141 1.61 -10.92 10.15
CA ASN A 141 1.54 -12.28 9.63
C ASN A 141 2.97 -12.76 9.41
N GLN A 142 3.36 -13.88 10.04
CA GLN A 142 4.74 -14.38 10.04
C GLN A 142 4.84 -15.64 9.17
N GLY A 143 5.48 -15.51 8.00
CA GLY A 143 5.60 -16.56 6.99
C GLY A 143 4.41 -16.67 6.03
N GLN A 144 4.62 -17.37 4.90
CA GLN A 144 3.63 -17.47 3.82
C GLN A 144 2.28 -18.08 4.28
N VAL A 145 2.35 -19.15 5.09
CA VAL A 145 1.15 -19.86 5.59
C VAL A 145 0.31 -19.01 6.53
N ALA A 146 0.93 -18.04 7.23
CA ALA A 146 0.21 -17.09 8.08
C ALA A 146 -0.50 -15.99 7.28
N GLY A 147 -0.41 -15.99 5.95
CA GLY A 147 -1.08 -15.03 5.09
C GLY A 147 -0.34 -13.70 4.93
N ALA A 148 0.98 -13.69 5.12
CA ALA A 148 1.83 -12.55 4.77
C ALA A 148 1.79 -12.33 3.25
N GLY A 149 1.47 -11.10 2.82
CA GLY A 149 1.44 -10.76 1.39
C GLY A 149 2.84 -10.75 0.78
N ILE A 150 3.81 -10.22 1.52
CA ILE A 150 5.24 -10.25 1.23
C ILE A 150 5.90 -10.93 2.43
N ALA A 151 6.13 -12.23 2.35
CA ALA A 151 6.56 -13.03 3.50
C ALA A 151 8.02 -12.80 3.90
N GLU A 152 8.86 -12.35 2.96
CA GLU A 152 10.30 -12.19 3.15
C GLU A 152 10.70 -10.82 3.74
N HIS A 153 9.74 -9.91 3.96
CA HIS A 153 10.02 -8.61 4.58
C HIS A 153 8.95 -8.27 5.62
N LEU A 154 9.37 -8.21 6.88
CA LEU A 154 8.60 -7.92 8.06
C LEU A 154 7.83 -6.61 7.93
N HIS A 155 6.53 -6.65 8.24
CA HIS A 155 5.70 -5.45 8.29
C HIS A 155 4.60 -5.61 9.34
N GLN A 156 4.49 -4.62 10.22
CA GLN A 156 3.43 -4.58 11.23
C GLN A 156 2.25 -3.77 10.73
N HIS A 157 1.08 -4.39 10.71
CA HIS A 157 -0.17 -3.75 10.38
C HIS A 157 -0.70 -2.91 11.54
N ILE A 158 -1.21 -1.72 11.22
CA ILE A 158 -1.98 -0.87 12.12
C ILE A 158 -3.27 -0.50 11.41
N VAL A 159 -4.37 -1.14 11.80
CA VAL A 159 -5.67 -1.01 11.14
C VAL A 159 -6.62 -0.23 12.06
N PRO A 160 -6.97 1.03 11.75
CA PRO A 160 -7.99 1.75 12.50
C PRO A 160 -9.37 1.11 12.32
N ARG A 161 -10.16 1.11 13.38
CA ARG A 161 -11.49 0.49 13.47
C ARG A 161 -12.51 1.51 13.99
N TRP A 162 -13.73 1.45 13.45
CA TRP A 162 -14.88 2.20 13.93
C TRP A 162 -15.98 1.24 14.38
N GLY A 163 -16.82 1.71 15.30
CA GLY A 163 -18.06 1.03 15.64
C GLY A 163 -18.87 0.75 14.37
N GLN A 164 -19.21 -0.53 14.15
CA GLN A 164 -20.02 -0.98 13.01
C GLN A 164 -19.36 -0.79 11.62
N ASP A 165 -18.03 -0.72 11.56
CA ASP A 165 -17.29 -0.70 10.29
C ASP A 165 -17.37 -2.02 9.49
N ALA A 166 -17.79 -3.10 10.16
CA ALA A 166 -18.19 -4.35 9.54
C ALA A 166 -19.70 -4.34 9.31
N ASN A 167 -20.09 -4.27 8.04
CA ASN A 167 -21.48 -4.41 7.61
C ASN A 167 -21.61 -5.56 6.59
N PHE A 168 -22.80 -5.79 6.05
CA PHE A 168 -23.06 -6.92 5.14
C PHE A 168 -22.45 -6.75 3.74
N LEU A 169 -22.03 -5.54 3.33
CA LEU A 169 -21.58 -5.26 1.95
C LEU A 169 -20.37 -6.10 1.53
N PRO A 170 -19.31 -6.27 2.33
CA PRO A 170 -18.18 -7.13 1.95
C PRO A 170 -18.56 -8.61 1.83
N ILE A 171 -19.61 -9.06 2.52
CA ILE A 171 -20.04 -10.46 2.50
C ILE A 171 -20.94 -10.74 1.31
N ILE A 172 -21.97 -9.91 1.12
CA ILE A 172 -23.02 -10.13 0.11
C ILE A 172 -22.58 -9.61 -1.25
N ALA A 173 -22.08 -8.38 -1.29
CA ALA A 173 -21.71 -7.69 -2.52
C ALA A 173 -20.22 -7.82 -2.86
N LYS A 174 -19.43 -8.53 -2.03
CA LYS A 174 -17.98 -8.75 -2.22
C LYS A 174 -17.24 -7.45 -2.53
N THR A 175 -17.66 -6.37 -1.87
CA THR A 175 -17.14 -5.01 -2.08
C THR A 175 -16.94 -4.33 -0.73
N LYS A 176 -15.88 -3.53 -0.63
CA LYS A 176 -15.72 -2.59 0.47
C LYS A 176 -15.51 -1.18 -0.07
N ALA A 177 -16.39 -0.27 0.33
CA ALA A 177 -16.24 1.15 0.02
C ALA A 177 -15.09 1.73 0.85
N LEU A 178 -14.09 2.29 0.19
CA LEU A 178 -13.08 3.15 0.80
C LEU A 178 -13.44 4.60 0.45
N PRO A 179 -13.82 5.43 1.43
CA PRO A 179 -14.40 6.74 1.15
C PRO A 179 -13.37 7.82 0.77
N GLN A 180 -12.07 7.54 0.85
CA GLN A 180 -11.00 8.52 0.65
C GLN A 180 -9.89 7.95 -0.25
N LEU A 181 -9.26 8.82 -1.03
CA LEU A 181 -8.11 8.48 -1.87
C LEU A 181 -6.86 8.29 -1.00
N LEU A 182 -6.00 7.34 -1.38
CA LEU A 182 -4.78 7.04 -0.63
C LEU A 182 -3.84 8.24 -0.51
N GLY A 183 -3.72 9.05 -1.57
CA GLY A 183 -2.88 10.26 -1.56
C GLY A 183 -3.35 11.28 -0.51
N ASP A 184 -4.65 11.54 -0.43
CA ASP A 184 -5.22 12.48 0.54
C ASP A 184 -5.05 11.98 1.98
N VAL A 185 -5.25 10.68 2.19
CA VAL A 185 -5.03 10.03 3.50
C VAL A 185 -3.57 10.12 3.90
N ARG A 186 -2.63 9.82 2.98
CA ARG A 186 -1.19 9.91 3.21
C ARG A 186 -0.81 11.33 3.60
N ALA A 187 -1.21 12.32 2.82
CA ALA A 187 -0.91 13.72 3.09
C ALA A 187 -1.44 14.17 4.45
N SER A 188 -2.68 13.79 4.80
CA SER A 188 -3.29 14.13 6.09
C SER A 188 -2.54 13.51 7.28
N ILE A 189 -2.14 12.24 7.18
CA ILE A 189 -1.39 11.55 8.23
C ILE A 189 0.04 12.10 8.35
N ALA A 190 0.72 12.30 7.22
CA ALA A 190 2.08 12.83 7.20
C ALA A 190 2.14 14.25 7.78
N ALA A 191 1.17 15.11 7.44
CA ALA A 191 1.08 16.47 7.97
C ALA A 191 0.84 16.52 9.49
N ALA A 192 0.13 15.54 10.03
CA ALA A 192 -0.12 15.41 11.47
C ALA A 192 1.00 14.64 12.20
N TRP A 193 2.02 14.14 11.49
CA TRP A 193 3.11 13.41 12.11
C TRP A 193 4.00 14.37 12.91
N PRO A 194 4.36 14.05 14.17
CA PRO A 194 5.21 14.92 14.96
C PRO A 194 6.58 15.08 14.30
N ALA A 195 7.07 16.31 14.23
CA ALA A 195 8.44 16.59 13.82
C ALA A 195 9.41 15.83 14.75
N PRO A 196 10.56 15.36 14.23
CA PRO A 196 11.60 14.81 15.08
C PRO A 196 11.92 15.84 16.16
N ALA A 197 11.94 15.41 17.42
CA ALA A 197 12.31 16.28 18.52
C ALA A 197 13.71 16.81 18.22
N GLY A 198 13.81 18.11 17.93
CA GLY A 198 15.09 18.76 17.66
C GLY A 198 16.04 18.57 18.83
N GLU A 199 17.28 18.19 18.52
CA GLU A 199 18.42 18.27 19.44
C GLU A 199 18.69 19.72 19.87
#